data_AF-A0A1A2PNT4-F1
#
_entry.id   AF-A0A1A2PNT4-F1
#
_cell.length_a   1.000
_cell.length_b   1.000
_cell.length_c   1.000
_cell.angle_alpha   90.00
_cell.angle_beta   90.00
_cell.angle_gamma   90.00
#
_symmetry.space_group_name_H-M   'P 1'
#
loop_
_entity.id
_entity.type
_entity.pdbx_description
1 polymer ?
#
loop_
_entity_poly.entity_id
_entity_poly.type
_entity_poly.pdbx_seq_one_letter_code
_entity_poly.pdbx_strand_id
1 'polypeptide(L)'
;MAASDLRQAKKRVVEERAARCARGHRQRPILLAVNVCIEVDNAAACRRMDNGTNAMGEGLPYTGTARGLAGLVFDIDHLDLADGLMVRSPAGWTAAAYAAIAEELGKRGYQALVMVADPEMPWAR
;
A
#
# COMPACT_ATOMS: atom_id res chain seq x y z
N MET A 1 -20.58 4.49 0.08
CA MET A 1 -19.59 3.71 -0.68
C MET A 1 -18.47 3.30 0.27
N ALA A 2 -18.60 2.19 1.00
CA ALA A 2 -17.55 1.77 1.95
C ALA A 2 -17.59 0.26 2.24
N ALA A 3 -18.77 -0.32 2.50
CA ALA A 3 -18.88 -1.74 2.84
C ALA A 3 -19.01 -2.67 1.61
N SER A 4 -19.71 -2.21 0.56
CA SER A 4 -19.87 -2.95 -0.70
C SER A 4 -18.54 -3.17 -1.41
N ASP A 5 -17.70 -2.15 -1.38
CA ASP A 5 -16.47 -2.08 -2.17
C ASP A 5 -15.41 -2.99 -1.56
N LEU A 6 -15.33 -3.04 -0.22
CA LEU A 6 -14.48 -3.99 0.51
C LEU A 6 -14.91 -5.44 0.29
N ARG A 7 -16.21 -5.74 0.31
CA ARG A 7 -16.72 -7.10 0.01
C ARG A 7 -16.41 -7.51 -1.42
N GLN A 8 -16.55 -6.59 -2.37
CA GLN A 8 -16.23 -6.83 -3.77
C GLN A 8 -14.72 -7.05 -3.97
N ALA A 9 -13.87 -6.25 -3.31
CA ALA A 9 -12.43 -6.43 -3.32
C ALA A 9 -12.03 -7.81 -2.78
N LYS A 10 -12.56 -8.19 -1.61
CA LYS A 10 -12.33 -9.52 -1.02
C LYS A 10 -12.76 -10.65 -1.95
N LYS A 11 -13.95 -10.55 -2.56
CA LYS A 11 -14.45 -11.54 -3.52
C LYS A 11 -13.48 -11.71 -4.70
N ARG A 12 -13.01 -10.62 -5.29
CA ARG A 12 -12.05 -10.66 -6.42
C ARG A 12 -10.74 -11.33 -6.04
N VAL A 13 -10.22 -11.09 -4.84
CA VAL A 13 -8.98 -11.71 -4.34
C VAL A 13 -9.16 -13.22 -4.22
N VAL A 14 -10.27 -13.67 -3.63
CA VAL A 14 -10.59 -15.09 -3.52
C VAL A 14 -10.73 -15.74 -4.89
N GLU A 15 -11.45 -15.10 -5.82
CA GLU A 15 -11.63 -15.58 -7.19
C GLU A 15 -10.31 -15.69 -7.95
N GLU A 16 -9.43 -14.69 -7.84
CA GLU A 16 -8.11 -14.70 -8.48
C GLU A 16 -7.21 -15.79 -7.90
N ARG A 17 -7.20 -15.96 -6.58
CA ARG A 17 -6.47 -17.05 -5.90
C ARG A 17 -6.96 -18.42 -6.38
N ALA A 18 -8.28 -18.61 -6.46
CA ALA A 18 -8.89 -19.86 -6.94
C ALA A 18 -8.57 -20.13 -8.43
N ALA A 19 -8.68 -19.12 -9.28
CA ALA A 19 -8.37 -19.23 -10.71
C ALA A 19 -6.91 -19.59 -10.97
N ARG A 20 -5.96 -19.02 -10.20
CA ARG A 20 -4.53 -19.37 -10.29
C ARG A 20 -4.25 -20.80 -9.84
N CYS A 21 -4.89 -21.23 -8.76
CA CYS A 21 -4.79 -22.60 -8.27
C CYS A 21 -5.30 -23.62 -9.29
N ALA A 22 -6.46 -23.35 -9.91
CA ALA A 22 -7.05 -24.21 -10.93
C ALA A 22 -6.16 -24.36 -12.18
N ARG A 23 -5.32 -23.36 -12.48
CA ARG A 23 -4.37 -23.38 -13.60
C ARG A 23 -3.02 -24.05 -13.26
N GLY A 24 -2.87 -24.59 -12.05
CA GLY A 24 -1.62 -25.22 -11.59
C GLY A 24 -0.44 -24.26 -11.47
N HIS A 25 -0.69 -22.94 -11.45
CA HIS A 25 0.36 -21.96 -11.28
C HIS A 25 0.78 -21.87 -9.82
N ARG A 26 2.09 -21.67 -9.58
CA ARG A 26 2.60 -21.29 -8.26
C ARG A 26 1.87 -20.04 -7.80
N GLN A 27 1.29 -20.07 -6.60
CA GLN A 27 0.63 -18.90 -6.02
C GLN A 27 1.62 -17.74 -5.96
N ARG A 28 1.37 -16.70 -6.77
CA ARG A 28 2.11 -15.44 -6.73
C ARG A 28 1.39 -14.49 -5.78
N PRO A 29 2.12 -13.74 -4.94
CA PRO A 29 1.51 -12.78 -4.03
C PRO A 29 0.69 -11.74 -4.80
N ILE A 30 -0.49 -11.42 -4.28
CA ILE A 30 -1.36 -10.34 -4.74
C ILE A 30 -0.99 -9.11 -3.92
N LEU A 31 -0.35 -8.13 -4.57
CA LEU A 31 0.05 -6.88 -3.93
C LEU A 31 -0.89 -5.75 -4.33
N LEU A 32 -1.34 -4.97 -3.35
CA LEU A 32 -2.10 -3.75 -3.62
C LEU A 32 -1.15 -2.60 -3.94
N ALA A 33 -1.28 -2.02 -5.14
CA ALA A 33 -0.51 -0.83 -5.52
C ALA A 33 -1.04 0.41 -4.78
N VAL A 34 -0.18 1.07 -4.02
CA VAL A 34 -0.50 2.28 -3.27
C VAL A 34 0.48 3.40 -3.60
N ASN A 35 -0.05 4.54 -4.02
CA ASN A 35 0.73 5.76 -4.19
C ASN A 35 0.72 6.49 -2.86
N VAL A 36 1.89 6.79 -2.31
CA VAL A 36 2.08 7.20 -0.92
C VAL A 36 2.76 8.58 -0.88
N CYS A 37 2.11 9.51 -0.20
CA CYS A 37 2.68 10.76 0.28
C CYS A 37 2.75 10.72 1.82
N ILE A 38 3.94 10.49 2.38
CA ILE A 38 4.15 10.54 3.83
C ILE A 38 4.39 11.98 4.28
N GLU A 39 3.71 12.37 5.35
CA GLU A 39 3.90 13.62 6.06
C GLU A 39 4.33 13.39 7.50
N VAL A 40 4.96 14.43 8.07
CA VAL A 40 5.46 14.43 9.45
C VAL A 40 4.34 14.30 10.49
N ASP A 41 3.17 14.84 10.19
CA ASP A 41 1.99 14.79 11.05
C ASP A 41 0.69 14.85 10.24
N ASN A 42 -0.43 14.63 10.93
CA ASN A 42 -1.75 14.64 10.31
C ASN A 42 -2.17 16.03 9.80
N ALA A 43 -1.68 17.12 10.41
CA ALA A 43 -2.04 18.47 9.98
C ALA A 43 -1.37 18.82 8.63
N ALA A 44 -0.13 18.41 8.43
CA ALA A 44 0.55 18.46 7.13
C ALA A 44 -0.16 17.58 6.08
N ALA A 45 -0.56 16.35 6.46
CA ALA A 45 -1.33 15.48 5.58
C ALA A 45 -2.66 16.10 5.13
N CYS A 46 -3.45 16.65 6.06
CA CYS A 46 -4.70 17.33 5.73
C CYS A 46 -4.45 18.51 4.79
N ARG A 47 -3.47 19.37 5.07
CA ARG A 47 -3.12 20.50 4.19
C ARG A 47 -2.73 20.04 2.79
N ARG A 48 -1.96 18.96 2.66
CA ARG A 48 -1.59 18.38 1.35
C ARG A 48 -2.81 17.89 0.57
N MET A 49 -3.75 17.23 1.27
CA MET A 49 -5.01 16.78 0.67
C MET A 49 -5.87 17.96 0.21
N ASP A 50 -6.02 18.99 1.04
CA ASP A 50 -6.78 20.21 0.72
C ASP A 50 -6.21 20.95 -0.50
N ASN A 51 -4.88 20.95 -0.63
CA ASN A 51 -4.18 21.57 -1.76
C ASN A 51 -4.24 20.72 -3.05
N GLY A 52 -4.90 19.56 -3.06
CA GLY A 52 -5.00 18.69 -4.23
C GLY A 52 -3.67 18.06 -4.66
N THR A 53 -2.68 18.01 -3.75
CA THR A 53 -1.35 17.45 -3.99
C THR A 53 -1.22 16.04 -3.41
N ASN A 54 -2.31 15.27 -3.50
CA ASN A 54 -2.34 13.88 -3.09
C ASN A 54 -1.52 12.99 -4.04
N ALA A 55 -1.29 11.75 -3.63
CA ALA A 55 -0.51 10.78 -4.38
C ALA A 55 -1.27 10.30 -5.64
N MET A 56 -1.29 11.12 -6.69
CA MET A 56 -1.95 10.85 -7.96
C MET A 56 -1.21 9.76 -8.77
N GLY A 57 -1.97 8.96 -9.52
CA GLY A 57 -1.45 7.90 -10.41
C GLY A 57 -2.29 6.62 -10.40
N GLU A 58 -1.87 5.60 -11.15
CA GLU A 58 -2.48 4.27 -11.09
C GLU A 58 -2.18 3.61 -9.74
N GLY A 59 -3.22 3.39 -8.93
CA GLY A 59 -3.12 2.79 -7.60
C GLY A 59 -4.01 3.49 -6.58
N LEU A 60 -4.09 2.94 -5.37
CA LEU A 60 -4.81 3.57 -4.27
C LEU A 60 -4.00 4.78 -3.76
N PRO A 61 -4.55 6.01 -3.75
CA PRO A 61 -3.85 7.14 -3.16
C PRO A 61 -3.86 7.06 -1.63
N TYR A 62 -2.72 7.28 -1.02
CA TYR A 62 -2.54 7.42 0.42
C TYR A 62 -1.78 8.73 0.71
N THR A 63 -2.34 9.56 1.58
CA THR A 63 -1.68 10.75 2.11
C THR A 63 -1.89 10.77 3.62
N GLY A 64 -0.79 10.76 4.38
CA GLY A 64 -0.86 10.55 5.83
C GLY A 64 0.51 10.36 6.45
N THR A 65 0.53 9.90 7.70
CA THR A 65 1.77 9.62 8.43
C THR A 65 2.24 8.18 8.20
N ALA A 66 3.51 7.89 8.45
CA ALA A 66 4.04 6.52 8.40
C ALA A 66 3.27 5.56 9.35
N ARG A 67 2.87 6.07 10.52
CA ARG A 67 2.02 5.34 11.49
C ARG A 67 0.66 5.00 10.90
N GLY A 68 0.04 5.94 10.19
CA GLY A 68 -1.23 5.72 9.51
C GLY A 68 -1.10 4.67 8.41
N LEU A 69 0.00 4.70 7.64
CA LEU A 69 0.27 3.69 6.61
C LEU A 69 0.41 2.30 7.24
N ALA A 70 1.12 2.17 8.36
CA ALA A 70 1.23 0.91 9.09
C ALA A 70 -0.14 0.41 9.62
N GLY A 71 -1.07 1.31 9.92
CA GLY A 71 -2.47 0.98 10.19
C GLY A 71 -3.20 0.44 8.95
N LEU A 72 -3.02 1.08 7.79
CA LEU A 72 -3.59 0.59 6.54
C LEU A 72 -3.06 -0.80 6.17
N VAL A 73 -1.76 -1.06 6.39
CA VAL A 73 -1.16 -2.38 6.17
C VAL A 73 -1.82 -3.44 7.05
N PHE A 74 -2.02 -3.11 8.34
CA PHE A 74 -2.76 -3.97 9.27
C PHE A 74 -4.17 -4.28 8.76
N ASP A 75 -4.92 -3.27 8.31
CA ASP A 75 -6.30 -3.48 7.85
C ASP A 75 -6.37 -4.38 6.61
N ILE A 76 -5.42 -4.22 5.68
CA ILE A 76 -5.34 -5.03 4.46
C ILE A 76 -5.03 -6.50 4.79
N ASP A 77 -4.05 -6.74 5.67
CA ASP A 77 -3.67 -8.08 6.13
C ASP A 77 -4.81 -8.73 6.92
N HIS A 78 -5.35 -8.01 7.90
CA HIS A 78 -6.40 -8.51 8.80
C HIS A 78 -7.71 -8.84 8.06
N LEU A 79 -8.05 -8.08 7.02
CA LEU A 79 -9.24 -8.31 6.21
C LEU A 79 -9.02 -9.33 5.07
N ASP A 80 -7.77 -9.78 4.87
CA ASP A 80 -7.31 -10.64 3.78
C ASP A 80 -7.66 -10.05 2.40
N LEU A 81 -7.32 -8.77 2.21
CA LEU A 81 -7.57 -8.02 0.98
C LEU A 81 -6.40 -8.06 0.00
N ALA A 82 -5.20 -8.37 0.47
CA ALA A 82 -4.00 -8.58 -0.33
C ALA A 82 -2.95 -9.31 0.53
N ASP A 83 -1.95 -9.90 -0.12
CA ASP A 83 -0.80 -10.51 0.56
C ASP A 83 0.24 -9.45 0.99
N GLY A 84 0.03 -8.18 0.61
CA GLY A 84 0.89 -7.06 0.94
C GLY A 84 0.60 -5.83 0.09
N LEU A 85 1.42 -4.80 0.26
CA LEU A 85 1.34 -3.55 -0.48
C LEU A 85 2.61 -3.34 -1.31
N MET A 86 2.42 -2.84 -2.51
CA MET A 86 3.46 -2.22 -3.30
C MET A 86 3.33 -0.71 -3.15
N VAL A 87 4.20 -0.09 -2.36
CA VAL A 87 4.16 1.36 -2.11
C VAL A 87 5.07 2.09 -3.09
N ARG A 88 4.54 3.16 -3.69
CA ARG A 88 5.25 4.04 -4.61
C ARG A 88 5.18 5.45 -4.06
N SER A 89 6.18 6.28 -4.31
CA SER A 89 6.03 7.73 -4.08
C SER A 89 6.11 8.45 -5.43
N PRO A 90 5.02 9.08 -5.89
CA PRO A 90 5.04 9.85 -7.14
C PRO A 90 6.07 10.99 -7.14
N ALA A 91 6.37 11.55 -5.97
CA ALA A 91 7.37 12.60 -5.79
C ALA A 91 8.79 12.06 -5.54
N GLY A 92 8.98 10.74 -5.58
CA GLY A 92 10.19 10.07 -5.14
C GLY A 92 10.26 9.95 -3.61
N TRP A 93 11.12 9.06 -3.15
CA TRP A 93 11.26 8.77 -1.73
C TRP A 93 12.40 9.60 -1.11
N THR A 94 12.15 10.15 0.07
CA THR A 94 13.22 10.74 0.90
C THR A 94 13.74 9.71 1.90
N ALA A 95 15.01 9.84 2.31
CA ALA A 95 15.59 8.98 3.34
C ALA A 95 14.78 9.05 4.67
N ALA A 96 14.27 10.23 5.01
CA ALA A 96 13.42 10.43 6.18
C ALA A 96 12.08 9.68 6.06
N ALA A 97 11.44 9.71 4.88
CA ALA A 97 10.20 8.97 4.65
C ALA A 97 10.43 7.45 4.72
N TYR A 98 11.51 6.95 4.12
CA TYR A 98 11.91 5.54 4.25
C TYR A 98 12.12 5.12 5.69
N ALA A 99 12.89 5.89 6.45
CA ALA A 99 13.18 5.59 7.85
C ALA A 99 11.90 5.55 8.70
N ALA A 100 11.01 6.54 8.53
CA ALA A 100 9.74 6.59 9.25
C ALA A 100 8.83 5.40 8.93
N ILE A 101 8.74 5.01 7.65
CA ILE A 101 7.96 3.84 7.22
C ILE A 101 8.56 2.56 7.83
N ALA A 102 9.88 2.37 7.68
CA ALA A 102 10.55 1.16 8.18
C ALA A 102 10.43 1.02 9.70
N GLU A 103 10.52 2.13 10.44
CA GLU A 103 10.34 2.17 11.88
C GLU A 103 8.91 1.76 12.28
N GLU A 104 7.89 2.40 11.70
CA GLU A 104 6.48 2.15 12.06
C GLU A 104 6.01 0.75 11.64
N LEU A 105 6.46 0.24 10.50
CA LEU A 105 6.23 -1.15 10.10
C LEU A 105 6.97 -2.13 11.03
N GLY A 106 8.20 -1.79 11.44
CA GLY A 106 9.03 -2.60 12.33
C GLY A 106 8.41 -2.80 13.71
N LYS A 107 7.84 -1.74 14.28
CA LYS A 107 7.10 -1.79 15.56
C LYS A 107 5.96 -2.82 15.58
N ARG A 108 5.45 -3.18 14.40
CA ARG A 108 4.27 -4.05 14.23
C ARG A 108 4.56 -5.35 13.49
N GLY A 109 5.80 -5.59 13.08
CA GLY A 109 6.19 -6.79 12.32
C GLY A 109 5.70 -6.84 10.87
N TYR A 110 5.30 -5.71 10.28
CA TYR A 110 4.70 -5.65 8.94
C TYR A 110 5.69 -5.35 7.80
N GLN A 111 6.99 -5.31 8.10
CA GLN A 111 8.02 -4.98 7.11
C GLN A 111 8.00 -5.92 5.89
N ALA A 112 7.72 -7.22 6.10
CA ALA A 112 7.67 -8.22 5.03
C ALA A 112 6.44 -8.08 4.11
N LEU A 113 5.40 -7.36 4.54
CA LEU A 113 4.18 -7.15 3.76
C LEU A 113 4.26 -5.91 2.86
N VAL A 114 5.33 -5.13 2.93
CA VAL A 114 5.48 -3.89 2.16
C VAL A 114 6.68 -3.98 1.24
N MET A 115 6.41 -3.91 -0.05
CA MET A 115 7.42 -3.75 -1.09
C MET A 115 7.48 -2.28 -1.48
N VAL A 116 8.60 -1.61 -1.22
CA VAL A 116 8.81 -0.24 -1.68
C VAL A 116 9.33 -0.26 -3.12
N ALA A 117 8.59 0.37 -4.02
CA ALA A 117 8.98 0.55 -5.39
C ALA A 117 9.70 1.90 -5.54
N ASP A 118 10.93 1.82 -6.01
CA ASP A 118 11.74 2.98 -6.37
C ASP A 118 11.53 3.29 -7.86
N PRO A 119 11.15 4.52 -8.26
CA PRO A 119 11.09 4.91 -9.66
C PRO A 119 12.44 4.81 -10.40
N GLU A 120 13.59 4.83 -9.71
CA GLU A 120 14.91 4.62 -10.34
C GLU A 120 15.33 3.15 -10.50
N MET A 121 14.56 2.21 -9.92
CA MET A 121 14.68 0.77 -10.18
C MET A 121 13.33 0.17 -10.59
N PRO A 122 12.94 0.31 -11.86
CA PRO A 122 11.81 -0.46 -12.38
C PRO A 122 12.19 -1.93 -12.34
N TRP A 123 11.41 -2.74 -11.64
CA TRP A 123 11.53 -4.20 -11.51
C TRP A 123 11.17 -4.94 -12.82
N ALA A 124 11.54 -4.35 -13.96
CA ALA A 124 11.53 -4.96 -15.26
C ALA A 124 12.98 -5.23 -15.70
N ARG A 125 13.47 -6.41 -15.34
CA ARG A 125 14.15 -7.32 -16.29
C ARG A 125 13.93 -8.76 -15.87
#